data_AF-A0A9D4M0R5-F1
#
_entry.id   AF-A0A9D4M0R5-F1
#
_cell.length_a   1.000
_cell.length_b   1.000
_cell.length_c   1.000
_cell.angle_alpha   90.00
_cell.angle_beta   90.00
_cell.angle_gamma   90.00
#
_symmetry.space_group_name_H-M   'P 1'
#
loop_
_entity.id
_entity.type
_entity.pdbx_description
1 polymer ?
#
loop_
_entity_poly.entity_id
_entity_poly.type
_entity_poly.pdbx_seq_one_letter_code
_entity_poly.pdbx_strand_id
1 'polypeptide(L)'
;MTKAFINGTRQYGVPSRVRSDKGLENTGVGAFMISYRGPGRGSFITGKSVHNQRIERLWRDMYSACTNVFHQLFQHLEETGRLDLSSEVHMWCLHLVYVPLIQRALDRFRDGWNCHRLSEERGRTPTQLYLQGMIEHAGRGHRGVDDMFFEPLEEQLSVSEEDYGVDEEAPVASANDDELQMSSVTTPIDHEQMAELTNRIRPLDSEDGLAVDLFEQAVSFCSQALNI
;
A
#
# COMPACT_ATOMS: atom_id res chain seq x y z
N MET A 1 0.28 -7.94 3.77
CA MET A 1 -0.54 -7.22 4.76
C MET A 1 0.24 -6.87 6.04
N THR A 2 0.97 -7.83 6.62
CA THR A 2 1.75 -7.65 7.87
C THR A 2 2.78 -6.51 7.83
N LYS A 3 3.54 -6.36 6.73
CA LYS A 3 4.52 -5.27 6.57
C LYS A 3 3.88 -3.87 6.66
N ALA A 4 2.75 -3.67 5.98
CA ALA A 4 2.02 -2.39 6.02
C ALA A 4 1.48 -2.09 7.42
N PHE A 5 0.97 -3.11 8.12
CA PHE A 5 0.51 -2.98 9.50
C PHE A 5 1.66 -2.58 10.44
N ILE A 6 2.80 -3.28 10.38
CA ILE A 6 3.98 -2.97 11.21
C ILE A 6 4.45 -1.53 10.97
N ASN A 7 4.60 -1.13 9.70
CA ASN A 7 4.99 0.24 9.37
C ASN A 7 4.01 1.28 9.92
N GLY A 8 2.70 1.01 9.83
CA GLY A 8 1.66 1.82 10.45
C GLY A 8 1.82 1.91 11.98
N THR A 9 2.11 0.81 12.66
CA THR A 9 2.32 0.82 14.12
C THR A 9 3.58 1.55 14.55
N ARG A 10 4.65 1.53 13.73
CA ARG A 10 5.86 2.31 14.00
C ARG A 10 5.59 3.81 13.91
N GLN A 11 4.71 4.24 13.01
CA GLN A 11 4.40 5.65 12.82
C GLN A 11 3.30 6.18 13.77
N TYR A 12 2.30 5.35 14.08
CA TYR A 12 1.09 5.77 14.81
C TYR A 12 0.86 5.00 16.12
N GLY A 13 1.83 4.21 16.57
CA GLY A 13 1.71 3.35 17.74
C GLY A 13 0.90 2.08 17.47
N VAL A 14 1.02 1.08 18.35
CA VAL A 14 0.19 -0.13 18.24
C VAL A 14 -1.23 0.21 18.69
N PRO A 15 -2.27 -0.09 17.91
CA PRO A 15 -3.64 0.20 18.32
C PRO A 15 -4.03 -0.61 19.57
N SER A 16 -5.07 -0.13 20.26
CA SER A 16 -5.67 -0.88 21.36
C SER A 16 -6.40 -2.12 20.84
N ARG A 17 -7.11 -2.01 19.71
CA ARG A 17 -7.82 -3.12 19.06
C ARG A 17 -7.75 -2.96 17.54
N VAL A 18 -7.72 -4.08 16.83
CA VAL A 18 -7.83 -4.13 15.37
C VAL A 18 -9.09 -4.91 15.01
N ARG A 19 -9.81 -4.42 13.99
CA ARG A 19 -10.92 -5.14 13.38
C ARG A 19 -10.54 -5.58 11.98
N SER A 20 -10.88 -6.82 11.64
CA SER A 20 -10.76 -7.38 10.30
C SER A 20 -12.04 -8.13 9.93
N ASP A 21 -12.24 -8.37 8.63
CA ASP A 21 -13.22 -9.34 8.16
C ASP A 21 -12.78 -10.78 8.49
N LYS A 22 -13.57 -11.75 8.05
CA LYS A 22 -13.23 -13.16 8.21
C LYS A 22 -12.41 -13.58 6.98
N GLY A 23 -11.10 -13.60 7.12
CA GLY A 23 -10.17 -14.05 6.08
C GLY A 23 -8.85 -14.50 6.68
N LEU A 24 -8.07 -15.27 5.92
CA LEU A 24 -6.76 -15.77 6.35
C LEU A 24 -5.66 -14.72 6.20
N GLU A 25 -5.84 -13.73 5.32
CA GLU A 25 -4.84 -12.68 5.02
C GLU A 25 -4.42 -11.85 6.25
N ASN A 26 -5.32 -11.70 7.23
CA ASN A 26 -5.12 -10.88 8.42
C ASN A 26 -4.68 -11.70 9.66
N THR A 27 -4.43 -12.99 9.51
CA THR A 27 -4.02 -13.88 10.62
C THR A 27 -2.73 -13.40 11.29
N GLY A 28 -1.73 -12.97 10.52
CA GLY A 28 -0.48 -12.41 11.06
C GLY A 28 -0.68 -11.15 11.90
N VAL A 29 -1.61 -10.26 11.50
CA VAL A 29 -1.99 -9.09 12.30
C VAL A 29 -2.68 -9.52 13.59
N GLY A 30 -3.55 -10.54 13.53
CA GLY A 30 -4.19 -11.12 14.71
C GLY A 30 -3.18 -11.71 15.69
N ALA A 31 -2.23 -12.50 15.20
CA ALA A 31 -1.16 -13.10 16.00
C ALA A 31 -0.32 -12.02 16.71
N PHE A 32 0.10 -11.00 15.96
CA PHE A 32 0.82 -9.85 16.52
C PHE A 32 0.01 -9.12 17.60
N MET A 33 -1.26 -8.84 17.35
CA MET A 33 -2.10 -8.13 18.31
C MET A 33 -2.37 -8.95 19.57
N ILE A 34 -2.38 -10.28 19.48
CA ILE A 34 -2.53 -11.18 20.63
C ILE A 34 -1.22 -11.25 21.42
N SER A 35 -0.07 -11.37 20.76
CA SER A 35 1.23 -11.41 21.42
C SER A 35 1.54 -10.09 22.13
N TYR A 36 1.35 -8.96 21.44
CA TYR A 36 1.67 -7.63 21.96
C TYR A 36 0.68 -7.14 23.03
N ARG A 37 -0.63 -7.39 22.86
CA ARG A 37 -1.65 -6.91 23.82
C ARG A 37 -2.05 -7.92 24.90
N GLY A 38 -1.56 -9.15 24.81
CA GLY A 38 -1.86 -10.26 25.69
C GLY A 38 -3.12 -11.06 25.27
N PRO A 39 -3.12 -12.38 25.53
CA PRO A 39 -4.22 -13.27 25.17
C PRO A 39 -5.51 -12.95 25.94
N GLY A 40 -6.67 -13.25 25.34
CA GLY A 40 -7.98 -13.12 25.98
C GLY A 40 -8.52 -11.68 26.12
N ARG A 41 -7.77 -10.66 25.71
CA ARG A 41 -8.19 -9.24 25.80
C ARG A 41 -9.24 -8.82 24.75
N GLY A 42 -9.39 -9.60 23.69
CA GLY A 42 -10.15 -9.19 22.50
C GLY A 42 -9.47 -8.04 21.76
N SER A 43 -8.14 -8.11 21.58
CA SER A 43 -7.33 -7.15 20.82
C SER A 43 -7.50 -7.27 19.30
N PHE A 44 -7.95 -8.43 18.81
CA PHE A 44 -8.31 -8.64 17.42
C PHE A 44 -9.78 -9.06 17.31
N ILE A 45 -10.55 -8.33 16.50
CA ILE A 45 -11.99 -8.52 16.33
C ILE A 45 -12.25 -8.95 14.89
N THR A 46 -12.82 -10.14 14.70
CA THR A 46 -13.31 -10.58 13.39
C THR A 46 -14.81 -10.36 13.28
N GLY A 47 -15.30 -10.01 12.09
CA GLY A 47 -16.73 -9.80 11.87
C GLY A 47 -17.13 -9.78 10.41
N LYS A 48 -18.43 -9.59 10.15
CA LYS A 48 -18.95 -9.50 8.77
C LYS A 48 -18.40 -8.25 8.07
N SER A 49 -18.06 -8.39 6.79
CA SER A 49 -17.55 -7.32 5.91
C SER A 49 -18.48 -6.10 5.84
N VAL A 50 -19.79 -6.29 5.93
CA VAL A 50 -20.79 -5.18 5.92
C VAL A 50 -20.61 -4.10 7.00
N HIS A 51 -19.77 -4.34 8.01
CA HIS A 51 -19.44 -3.36 9.05
C HIS A 51 -18.12 -2.62 8.78
N ASN A 52 -17.38 -2.98 7.73
CA ASN A 52 -16.12 -2.38 7.32
C ASN A 52 -16.35 -1.15 6.39
N GLN A 53 -17.51 -0.52 6.50
CA GLN A 53 -17.97 0.56 5.62
C GLN A 53 -17.00 1.74 5.52
N ARG A 54 -16.30 2.06 6.63
CA ARG A 54 -15.34 3.18 6.66
C ARG A 54 -14.13 2.91 5.78
N ILE A 55 -13.57 1.70 5.84
CA ILE A 55 -12.42 1.34 5.00
C ILE A 55 -12.88 1.18 3.55
N GLU A 56 -14.03 0.56 3.29
CA GLU A 56 -14.61 0.47 1.94
C GLU A 56 -14.91 1.85 1.32
N ARG A 57 -15.32 2.83 2.12
CA ARG A 57 -15.50 4.22 1.65
C ARG A 57 -14.17 4.85 1.28
N LEU A 58 -13.15 4.70 2.13
CA LEU A 58 -11.79 5.17 1.83
C LEU A 58 -11.24 4.56 0.54
N TRP A 59 -11.41 3.26 0.33
CA TRP A 59 -11.01 2.56 -0.89
C TRP A 59 -11.69 3.15 -2.13
N ARG A 60 -12.99 3.44 -2.07
CA ARG A 60 -13.71 4.08 -3.19
C ARG A 60 -13.19 5.49 -3.47
N ASP A 61 -12.95 6.28 -2.44
CA ASP A 61 -12.46 7.65 -2.61
C ASP A 61 -11.01 7.65 -3.16
N MET A 62 -10.14 6.74 -2.70
CA MET A 62 -8.79 6.52 -3.24
C MET A 62 -8.86 6.06 -4.71
N TYR A 63 -9.74 5.11 -5.03
CA TYR A 63 -9.88 4.62 -6.39
C TYR A 63 -10.28 5.76 -7.34
N SER A 64 -11.35 6.47 -6.99
CA SER A 64 -11.89 7.57 -7.78
C SER A 64 -10.88 8.71 -7.96
N ALA A 65 -10.19 9.09 -6.89
CA ALA A 65 -9.28 10.23 -6.90
C ALA A 65 -7.88 9.93 -7.46
N CYS A 66 -7.44 8.66 -7.47
CA CYS A 66 -6.03 8.35 -7.69
C CYS A 66 -5.78 7.21 -8.67
N THR A 67 -6.36 6.02 -8.46
CA THR A 67 -5.97 4.86 -9.26
C THR A 67 -6.77 4.72 -10.55
N ASN A 68 -7.98 5.30 -10.62
CA ASN A 68 -8.84 5.24 -11.78
C ASN A 68 -8.22 5.88 -13.04
N VAL A 69 -7.43 6.95 -12.89
CA VAL A 69 -6.74 7.58 -14.03
C VAL A 69 -5.72 6.63 -14.67
N PHE A 70 -4.94 5.92 -13.85
CA PHE A 70 -3.97 4.95 -14.34
C PHE A 70 -4.66 3.72 -14.94
N HIS A 71 -5.77 3.28 -14.34
CA HIS A 71 -6.57 2.19 -14.88
C HIS A 71 -7.07 2.49 -16.30
N GLN A 72 -7.69 3.67 -16.50
CA GLN A 72 -8.15 4.11 -17.82
C GLN A 72 -6.99 4.32 -18.80
N LEU A 73 -5.86 4.85 -18.31
CA LEU A 73 -4.68 5.03 -19.13
C LEU A 73 -4.14 3.69 -19.64
N PHE A 74 -3.99 2.69 -18.78
CA PHE A 74 -3.46 1.39 -19.17
C PHE A 74 -4.41 0.66 -20.12
N GLN A 75 -5.72 0.72 -19.88
CA GLN A 75 -6.72 0.22 -20.84
C GLN A 75 -6.56 0.90 -22.20
N HIS A 76 -6.40 2.22 -22.22
CA HIS A 76 -6.20 2.95 -23.47
C HIS A 76 -4.89 2.56 -24.19
N LEU A 77 -3.80 2.37 -23.46
CA LEU A 77 -2.53 1.93 -24.02
C LEU A 77 -2.62 0.50 -24.60
N GLU A 78 -3.36 -0.38 -23.94
CA GLU A 78 -3.63 -1.74 -24.43
C GLU A 78 -4.48 -1.71 -25.71
N GLU A 79 -5.62 -0.99 -25.68
CA GLU A 79 -6.53 -0.87 -26.83
C GLU A 79 -5.88 -0.26 -28.06
N THR A 80 -4.92 0.65 -27.88
CA THR A 80 -4.15 1.28 -28.96
C THR A 80 -2.94 0.47 -29.41
N GLY A 81 -2.68 -0.68 -28.77
CA GLY A 81 -1.53 -1.55 -29.08
C GLY A 81 -0.18 -0.99 -28.65
N ARG A 82 -0.16 0.04 -27.79
CA ARG A 82 1.06 0.66 -27.25
C ARG A 82 1.59 -0.10 -26.02
N LEU A 83 0.72 -0.81 -25.32
CA LEU A 83 1.04 -1.71 -24.22
C LEU A 83 0.71 -3.15 -24.62
N ASP A 84 1.70 -4.03 -24.59
CA ASP A 84 1.53 -5.47 -24.79
C ASP A 84 1.70 -6.18 -23.44
N LEU A 85 0.61 -6.70 -22.89
CA LEU A 85 0.60 -7.41 -21.61
C LEU A 85 1.32 -8.77 -21.67
N SER A 86 1.54 -9.31 -22.87
CA SER A 86 2.29 -10.55 -23.07
C SER A 86 3.81 -10.32 -23.12
N SER A 87 4.24 -9.06 -23.26
CA SER A 87 5.65 -8.69 -23.31
C SER A 87 6.19 -8.34 -21.93
N GLU A 88 7.11 -9.15 -21.43
CA GLU A 88 7.81 -8.89 -20.16
C GLU A 88 8.55 -7.55 -20.18
N VAL A 89 9.07 -7.12 -21.34
CA VAL A 89 9.75 -5.82 -21.50
C VAL A 89 8.76 -4.67 -21.32
N HIS A 90 7.57 -4.77 -21.91
CA HIS A 90 6.54 -3.74 -21.74
C HIS A 90 6.07 -3.68 -20.28
N MET A 91 5.82 -4.83 -19.65
CA MET A 91 5.44 -4.88 -18.23
C MET A 91 6.53 -4.32 -17.32
N TRP A 92 7.80 -4.59 -17.64
CA TRP A 92 8.94 -4.04 -16.90
C TRP A 92 9.03 -2.52 -17.02
N CYS A 93 8.95 -2.00 -18.26
CA CYS A 93 8.95 -0.56 -18.53
C CYS A 93 7.74 0.15 -17.91
N LEU A 94 6.57 -0.52 -17.92
CA LEU A 94 5.36 -0.02 -17.28
C LEU A 94 5.59 0.15 -15.77
N HIS A 95 6.17 -0.85 -15.10
CA HIS A 95 6.50 -0.76 -13.68
C HIS A 95 7.54 0.34 -13.40
N LEU A 96 8.60 0.42 -14.21
CA LEU A 96 9.65 1.43 -14.07
C LEU A 96 9.08 2.86 -14.07
N VAL A 97 8.15 3.14 -14.99
CA VAL A 97 7.59 4.49 -15.15
C VAL A 97 6.44 4.75 -14.17
N TYR A 98 5.50 3.83 -14.05
CA TYR A 98 4.23 4.11 -13.39
C TYR A 98 4.19 3.79 -11.90
N VAL A 99 5.02 2.86 -11.38
CA VAL A 99 5.11 2.63 -9.93
C VAL A 99 5.46 3.91 -9.16
N PRO A 100 6.51 4.69 -9.51
CA PRO A 100 6.81 5.94 -8.79
C PRO A 100 5.73 7.01 -8.98
N LEU A 101 5.03 7.04 -10.11
CA LEU A 101 3.93 7.97 -10.36
C LEU A 101 2.69 7.65 -9.53
N ILE A 102 2.30 6.38 -9.46
CA ILE A 102 1.21 5.89 -8.62
C ILE A 102 1.54 6.16 -7.15
N GLN A 103 2.78 5.87 -6.71
CA GLN A 103 3.21 6.17 -5.35
C GLN A 103 3.08 7.66 -5.03
N ARG A 104 3.55 8.55 -5.92
CA ARG A 104 3.38 10.01 -5.77
C ARG A 104 1.92 10.42 -5.69
N ALA A 105 1.04 9.82 -6.49
CA ALA A 105 -0.39 10.09 -6.44
C ALA A 105 -1.02 9.64 -5.10
N LEU A 106 -0.65 8.46 -4.62
CA LEU A 106 -1.08 7.92 -3.32
C LEU A 106 -0.58 8.78 -2.14
N ASP A 107 0.65 9.28 -2.20
CA ASP A 107 1.20 10.20 -1.19
C ASP A 107 0.40 11.50 -1.14
N ARG A 108 0.13 12.10 -2.31
CA ARG A 108 -0.72 13.31 -2.40
C ARG A 108 -2.12 13.07 -1.88
N PHE A 109 -2.69 11.90 -2.19
CA PHE A 109 -4.00 11.51 -1.66
C PHE A 109 -3.99 11.39 -0.16
N ARG A 110 -3.01 10.67 0.42
CA ARG A 110 -2.85 10.55 1.87
C ARG A 110 -2.79 11.93 2.52
N ASP A 111 -1.97 12.82 1.99
CA ASP A 111 -1.74 14.14 2.58
C ASP A 111 -3.00 15.03 2.48
N GLY A 112 -3.68 14.99 1.33
CA GLY A 112 -4.95 15.70 1.12
C GLY A 112 -6.08 15.12 1.96
N TRP A 113 -6.20 13.80 2.01
CA TRP A 113 -7.20 13.08 2.78
C TRP A 113 -7.02 13.32 4.29
N ASN A 114 -5.80 13.27 4.81
CA ASN A 114 -5.58 13.52 6.24
C ASN A 114 -5.90 14.97 6.65
N CYS A 115 -5.90 15.91 5.70
CA CYS A 115 -6.18 17.32 5.91
C CYS A 115 -7.57 17.78 5.45
N HIS A 116 -8.42 16.90 4.89
CA HIS A 116 -9.76 17.29 4.46
C HIS A 116 -10.70 17.48 5.64
N ARG A 117 -11.70 18.36 5.49
CA ARG A 117 -12.69 18.61 6.55
C ARG A 117 -13.79 17.56 6.53
N LEU A 118 -14.04 16.96 7.68
CA LEU A 118 -15.16 16.04 7.87
C LEU A 118 -16.40 16.81 8.32
N SER A 119 -17.46 16.78 7.50
CA SER A 119 -18.72 17.51 7.78
C SER A 119 -19.38 17.08 9.09
N GLU A 120 -19.33 15.78 9.40
CA GLU A 120 -19.92 15.19 10.61
C GLU A 120 -19.12 15.51 11.88
N GLU A 121 -17.84 15.84 11.74
CA GLU A 121 -16.91 16.09 12.85
C GLU A 121 -16.64 17.59 13.05
N ARG A 122 -17.70 18.41 12.86
CA ARG A 122 -17.66 19.88 12.98
C ARG A 122 -16.59 20.53 12.08
N GLY A 123 -16.28 19.91 10.95
CA GLY A 123 -15.28 20.40 9.99
C GLY A 123 -13.83 20.22 10.45
N ARG A 124 -13.57 19.37 11.44
CA ARG A 124 -12.22 18.94 11.83
C ARG A 124 -11.64 17.98 10.80
N THR A 125 -10.32 17.98 10.68
CA THR A 125 -9.62 17.04 9.79
C THR A 125 -9.28 15.73 10.52
N PRO A 126 -9.07 14.62 9.79
CA PRO A 126 -8.58 13.38 10.39
C PRO A 126 -7.33 13.59 11.26
N THR A 127 -6.36 14.38 10.79
CA THR A 127 -5.16 14.73 11.57
C THR A 127 -5.50 15.47 12.87
N GLN A 128 -6.43 16.42 12.83
CA GLN A 128 -6.85 17.16 14.02
C GLN A 128 -7.54 16.24 15.03
N LEU A 129 -8.42 15.36 14.56
CA LEU A 129 -9.11 14.39 15.42
C LEU A 129 -8.13 13.40 16.06
N TYR A 130 -7.14 12.94 15.29
CA TYR A 130 -6.07 12.09 15.79
C TYR A 130 -5.28 12.78 16.90
N LEU A 131 -4.74 13.98 16.64
CA LEU A 131 -3.95 14.72 17.63
C LEU A 131 -4.76 15.05 18.89
N GLN A 132 -6.01 15.45 18.72
CA GLN A 132 -6.91 15.70 19.85
C GLN A 132 -7.13 14.43 20.68
N GLY A 133 -7.41 13.29 20.05
CA GLY A 133 -7.58 12.01 20.73
C GLY A 133 -6.32 11.56 21.48
N MET A 134 -5.14 11.77 20.89
CA MET A 134 -3.86 11.46 21.54
C MET A 134 -3.68 12.29 22.82
N ILE A 135 -3.97 13.59 22.79
CA ILE A 135 -3.85 14.47 23.95
C ILE A 135 -4.90 14.14 25.02
N GLU A 136 -6.14 13.89 24.60
CA GLU A 136 -7.25 13.63 25.53
C GLU A 136 -7.09 12.33 26.31
N HIS A 137 -6.43 11.33 25.72
CA HIS A 137 -6.30 10.00 26.29
C HIS A 137 -4.91 9.68 26.88
N ALA A 138 -3.92 10.55 26.68
CA ALA A 138 -2.59 10.38 27.25
C ALA A 138 -2.63 10.34 28.79
N GLY A 139 -2.02 9.31 29.37
CA GLY A 139 -1.93 9.10 30.81
C GLY A 139 -3.26 8.68 31.46
N ARG A 140 -4.28 8.32 30.66
CA ARG A 140 -5.61 7.92 31.15
C ARG A 140 -5.87 6.41 31.10
N GLY A 141 -4.81 5.60 30.92
CA GLY A 141 -4.91 4.14 30.85
C GLY A 141 -5.37 3.63 29.48
N HIS A 142 -5.37 4.48 28.45
CA HIS A 142 -5.67 4.07 27.09
C HIS A 142 -4.41 3.51 26.43
N ARG A 143 -4.19 2.20 26.55
CA ARG A 143 -2.93 1.55 26.11
C ARG A 143 -2.48 1.90 24.68
N GLY A 144 -3.40 2.04 23.72
CA GLY A 144 -3.02 2.43 22.35
C GLY A 144 -2.40 3.83 22.23
N VAL A 145 -2.67 4.71 23.20
CA VAL A 145 -2.16 6.08 23.28
C VAL A 145 -0.96 6.12 24.23
N ASP A 146 -1.10 5.49 25.40
CA ASP A 146 -0.05 5.48 26.43
C ASP A 146 1.26 4.84 25.94
N ASP A 147 1.19 3.76 25.15
CA ASP A 147 2.40 3.16 24.57
C ASP A 147 3.20 4.17 23.73
N MET A 148 2.52 5.04 22.97
CA MET A 148 3.21 6.03 22.16
C MET A 148 3.96 7.08 23.00
N PHE A 149 3.40 7.46 24.15
CA PHE A 149 3.96 8.52 24.99
C PHE A 149 4.97 8.00 26.03
N PHE A 150 4.84 6.74 26.46
CA PHE A 150 5.55 6.22 27.64
C PHE A 150 6.32 4.92 27.39
N GLU A 151 6.03 4.18 26.31
CA GLU A 151 6.76 2.96 25.93
C GLU A 151 6.99 2.87 24.40
N PRO A 152 7.92 3.69 23.85
CA PRO A 152 8.17 3.73 22.42
C PRO A 152 8.61 2.37 21.86
N LEU A 153 8.05 2.01 20.70
CA LEU A 153 8.20 0.70 20.05
C LEU A 153 9.63 0.28 19.64
N GLU A 154 10.61 1.17 19.74
CA GLU A 154 11.98 0.95 19.26
C GLU A 154 12.71 -0.20 19.99
N GLU A 155 12.36 -0.48 21.26
CA GLU A 155 12.98 -1.57 22.03
C GLU A 155 12.25 -2.92 21.93
N GLN A 156 10.97 -2.95 21.52
CA GLN A 156 10.14 -4.16 21.54
C GLN A 156 9.97 -4.84 20.17
N LEU A 157 10.36 -4.19 19.07
CA LEU A 157 10.22 -4.67 17.69
C LEU A 157 11.53 -5.06 17.00
N SER A 158 12.53 -5.57 17.73
CA SER A 158 13.71 -6.25 17.13
C SER A 158 13.31 -7.59 16.47
N VAL A 159 12.26 -7.57 15.64
CA VAL A 159 11.67 -8.73 14.97
C VAL A 159 12.24 -8.74 13.55
N SER A 160 13.01 -9.78 13.24
CA SER A 160 13.49 -10.04 11.88
C SER A 160 12.29 -10.19 10.93
N GLU A 161 12.38 -9.60 9.73
CA GLU A 161 11.32 -9.74 8.71
C GLU A 161 11.01 -11.20 8.34
N GLU A 162 11.90 -12.12 8.69
CA GLU A 162 11.86 -13.57 8.47
C GLU A 162 10.98 -14.32 9.49
N ASP A 163 10.55 -13.69 10.59
CA ASP A 163 9.81 -14.38 11.68
C ASP A 163 8.29 -14.46 11.42
N TYR A 164 7.81 -13.83 10.36
CA TYR A 164 6.44 -14.01 9.87
C TYR A 164 6.46 -14.98 8.70
N GLY A 165 6.60 -16.26 9.05
CA GLY A 165 6.60 -17.38 8.11
C GLY A 165 5.37 -17.37 7.19
N VAL A 166 5.64 -17.67 5.93
CA VAL A 166 4.62 -18.20 5.01
C VAL A 166 4.11 -19.50 5.63
N ASP A 167 2.83 -19.54 5.99
CA ASP A 167 2.21 -20.77 6.50
C ASP A 167 2.01 -21.73 5.32
N GLU A 168 2.99 -22.62 5.09
CA GLU A 168 2.97 -23.64 4.04
C GLU A 168 1.83 -24.68 4.25
N GLU A 169 1.20 -24.71 5.42
CA GLU A 169 0.07 -25.59 5.75
C GLU A 169 -1.29 -24.86 5.84
N ALA A 170 -1.35 -23.57 5.45
CA ALA A 170 -2.63 -22.88 5.39
C ALA A 170 -3.56 -23.59 4.40
N PRO A 171 -4.83 -23.87 4.77
CA PRO A 171 -5.78 -24.45 3.83
C PRO A 171 -5.93 -23.52 2.65
N VAL A 172 -5.62 -24.03 1.46
CA VAL A 172 -5.78 -23.34 0.18
C VAL A 172 -7.21 -22.77 0.14
N ALA A 173 -7.33 -21.45 0.04
CA ALA A 173 -8.62 -20.81 -0.12
C ALA A 173 -9.32 -21.46 -1.32
N SER A 174 -10.55 -21.93 -1.14
CA SER A 174 -11.29 -22.59 -2.22
C SER A 174 -11.36 -21.63 -3.41
N ALA A 175 -10.81 -22.07 -4.54
CA ALA A 175 -10.56 -21.33 -5.78
C ALA A 175 -11.81 -20.65 -6.37
N ASN A 176 -12.20 -19.51 -5.81
CA ASN A 176 -13.23 -18.63 -6.36
C ASN A 176 -12.92 -17.14 -6.15
N ASP A 177 -11.69 -16.78 -5.78
CA ASP A 177 -11.21 -15.41 -5.94
C ASP A 177 -10.22 -15.40 -7.11
N ASP A 178 -10.35 -14.39 -7.98
CA ASP A 178 -9.42 -14.07 -9.06
C ASP A 178 -8.03 -13.80 -8.45
N GLU A 179 -7.30 -14.87 -8.16
CA GLU A 179 -5.95 -14.81 -7.64
C GLU A 179 -5.05 -14.30 -8.78
N LEU A 180 -4.84 -12.99 -8.81
CA LEU A 180 -3.91 -12.32 -9.70
C LEU A 180 -2.52 -12.91 -9.46
N GLN A 181 -2.09 -13.86 -10.28
CA GLN A 181 -0.70 -14.30 -10.31
C GLN A 181 0.17 -13.12 -10.71
N MET A 182 0.81 -12.47 -9.73
CA MET A 182 1.87 -11.52 -9.99
C MET A 182 3.08 -12.30 -10.52
N SER A 183 3.23 -12.33 -11.84
CA SER A 183 4.47 -12.75 -12.48
C SER A 183 5.59 -11.82 -12.04
N SER A 184 6.66 -12.37 -11.46
CA SER A 184 7.85 -11.59 -11.12
C SER A 184 8.53 -11.17 -12.41
N VAL A 185 8.37 -9.91 -12.81
CA VAL A 185 9.00 -9.39 -14.02
C VAL A 185 10.51 -9.25 -13.78
N THR A 186 11.31 -10.06 -14.45
CA THR A 186 12.78 -9.98 -14.40
C THR A 186 13.30 -8.74 -15.14
N THR A 187 14.34 -8.11 -14.61
CA THR A 187 15.01 -6.98 -15.26
C THR A 187 15.60 -7.44 -16.59
N PRO A 188 15.17 -6.89 -17.74
CA PRO A 188 15.56 -7.42 -19.04
C PRO A 188 16.92 -6.87 -19.53
N ILE A 189 17.46 -5.84 -18.88
CA ILE A 189 18.70 -5.15 -19.26
C ILE A 189 19.77 -5.27 -18.16
N ASP A 190 21.04 -5.07 -18.54
CA ASP A 190 22.16 -5.13 -17.60
C ASP A 190 22.24 -3.89 -16.67
N HIS A 191 23.17 -3.92 -15.71
CA HIS A 191 23.33 -2.84 -14.73
C HIS A 191 23.78 -1.50 -15.34
N GLU A 192 24.53 -1.51 -16.45
CA GLU A 192 25.03 -0.29 -17.09
C GLU A 192 23.91 0.38 -17.89
N GLN A 193 23.18 -0.42 -18.68
CA GLN A 193 21.98 -0.02 -19.41
C GLN A 193 20.88 0.48 -18.46
N MET A 194 20.74 -0.14 -17.28
CA MET A 194 19.82 0.32 -16.24
C MET A 194 20.17 1.72 -15.74
N ALA A 195 21.46 1.97 -15.49
CA ALA A 195 21.93 3.26 -15.01
C ALA A 195 21.74 4.36 -16.06
N GLU A 196 21.98 4.06 -17.34
CA GLU A 196 21.69 4.96 -18.45
C GLU A 196 20.19 5.27 -18.53
N LEU A 197 19.35 4.23 -18.49
CA LEU A 197 17.90 4.37 -18.58
C LEU A 197 17.33 5.20 -17.41
N THR A 198 17.80 4.95 -16.19
CA THR A 198 17.34 5.69 -14.99
C THR A 198 17.76 7.16 -15.02
N ASN A 199 18.90 7.48 -15.64
CA ASN A 199 19.29 8.87 -15.85
C ASN A 199 18.42 9.58 -16.88
N ARG A 200 17.99 8.85 -17.92
CA ARG A 200 17.21 9.37 -19.03
C ARG A 200 15.71 9.47 -18.71
N ILE A 201 15.18 8.50 -17.98
CA ILE A 201 13.76 8.38 -17.68
C ILE A 201 13.54 8.76 -16.23
N ARG A 202 13.01 9.97 -16.04
CA ARG A 202 12.62 10.48 -14.73
C ARG A 202 11.11 10.67 -14.72
N PRO A 203 10.34 9.63 -14.33
CA PRO A 203 8.87 9.67 -14.42
C PRO A 203 8.25 10.86 -13.70
N LEU A 204 8.87 11.28 -12.59
CA LEU A 204 8.37 12.39 -11.77
C LEU A 204 8.51 13.76 -12.44
N ASP A 205 9.35 13.91 -13.45
CA ASP A 205 9.57 15.17 -14.18
C ASP A 205 8.57 15.37 -15.33
N SER A 206 7.65 14.42 -15.57
CA SER A 206 6.67 14.52 -16.65
C SER A 206 5.73 15.72 -16.49
N GLU A 207 5.69 16.58 -17.52
CA GLU A 207 4.87 17.81 -17.53
C GLU A 207 3.36 17.52 -17.60
N ASP A 208 2.97 16.47 -18.32
CA ASP A 208 1.58 16.05 -18.50
C ASP A 208 1.01 15.26 -17.31
N GLY A 209 1.89 14.81 -16.40
CA GLY A 209 1.56 13.95 -15.26
C GLY A 209 1.21 12.49 -15.60
N LEU A 210 1.10 12.13 -16.89
CA LEU A 210 0.75 10.78 -17.37
C LEU A 210 1.96 10.02 -17.91
N ALA A 211 3.03 10.70 -18.31
CA ALA A 211 4.32 10.10 -18.66
C ALA A 211 4.26 9.02 -19.75
N VAL A 212 3.31 9.16 -20.68
CA VAL A 212 3.15 8.19 -21.78
C VAL A 212 4.38 8.21 -22.70
N ASP A 213 4.90 9.39 -23.01
CA ASP A 213 6.09 9.55 -23.84
C ASP A 213 7.32 8.92 -23.18
N LEU A 214 7.41 8.97 -21.84
CA LEU A 214 8.50 8.36 -21.08
C LEU A 214 8.40 6.83 -21.08
N PHE A 215 7.17 6.29 -21.01
CA PHE A 215 6.95 4.86 -21.17
C PHE A 215 7.38 4.36 -22.55
N GLU A 216 6.99 5.05 -23.62
CA GLU A 216 7.40 4.65 -24.98
C GLU A 216 8.91 4.75 -25.20
N GLN A 217 9.55 5.77 -24.63
CA GLN A 217 11.01 5.88 -24.63
C GLN A 217 11.67 4.72 -23.89
N ALA A 218 11.10 4.28 -22.76
CA ALA A 218 11.59 3.13 -22.01
C ALA A 218 11.53 1.84 -22.85
N VAL A 219 10.38 1.60 -23.46
CA VAL A 219 10.17 0.43 -24.34
C VAL A 219 11.13 0.47 -25.52
N SER A 220 11.24 1.61 -26.22
CA SER A 220 12.13 1.76 -27.36
C SER A 220 13.61 1.53 -27.00
N PHE A 221 14.06 2.04 -25.85
CA PHE A 221 15.42 1.80 -25.36
C PHE A 221 15.65 0.31 -25.08
N CYS A 222 14.73 -0.35 -24.40
CA CYS A 222 14.87 -1.77 -24.07
C CYS A 222 14.84 -2.66 -25.32
N SER A 223 13.95 -2.38 -26.28
CA SER A 223 13.92 -3.07 -27.57
C SER A 223 15.26 -2.94 -28.32
N GLN A 224 15.84 -1.75 -28.34
CA GLN A 224 17.17 -1.51 -28.94
C GLN A 224 18.28 -2.25 -28.20
N ALA A 225 18.28 -2.23 -26.87
CA ALA A 225 19.27 -2.91 -26.04
C ALA A 225 19.23 -4.45 -26.21
N LEU A 226 18.04 -4.99 -26.45
CA LEU A 226 17.79 -6.43 -26.58
C LEU A 226 17.81 -6.95 -28.03
N ASN A 227 17.91 -6.05 -29.02
CA ASN A 227 17.81 -6.36 -30.45
C ASN A 227 16.50 -7.07 -30.84
N ILE A 228 15.37 -6.65 -30.27
CA ILE A 228 14.02 -7.17 -30.54
C ILE A 228 13.11 -6.10 -31.14
#